data_AF-A0A822CY33-F1
#
_entry.id   AF-A0A822CY33-F1
#
_cell.length_a   1.000
_cell.length_b   1.000
_cell.length_c   1.000
_cell.angle_alpha   90.00
_cell.angle_beta   90.00
_cell.angle_gamma   90.00
#
_symmetry.space_group_name_H-M   'P 1'
#
loop_
_entity.id
_entity.type
_entity.pdbx_description
1 polymer ?
#
loop_
_entity_poly.entity_id
_entity_poly.type
_entity_poly.pdbx_seq_one_letter_code
_entity_poly.pdbx_strand_id
1 'polypeptide(L)'
;KVRTALSIPARTIHNKLNSIYGDEAPDLSTVERWSKLFRDGRKEIEDKARPGRSITETTTESVEQVRLLIDDDPYITIEGIQARTDMSYGTAQ
;
A
#
# COMPACT_ATOMS: atom_id res chain seq x y z
N LYS A 1 -1.11 24.04 1.15
CA LYS A 1 -2.40 24.01 1.87
C LYS A 1 -3.31 25.21 1.54
N VAL A 2 -2.78 26.43 1.38
CA VAL A 2 -3.62 27.65 1.21
C VAL A 2 -4.26 27.79 -0.18
N ARG A 3 -3.59 27.40 -1.27
CA ARG A 3 -4.01 27.74 -2.65
C ARG A 3 -5.34 27.10 -3.11
N THR A 4 -5.63 25.86 -2.73
CA THR A 4 -6.90 25.18 -3.05
C THR A 4 -8.07 25.66 -2.19
N ALA A 5 -7.82 26.06 -0.95
CA ALA A 5 -8.80 26.75 -0.11
C ALA A 5 -9.12 28.17 -0.61
N LEU A 6 -8.19 28.77 -1.38
CA LEU A 6 -8.37 30.06 -2.07
C LEU A 6 -9.03 29.92 -3.46
N SER A 7 -9.63 28.76 -3.78
CA SER A 7 -10.29 28.48 -5.07
C SER A 7 -9.40 28.70 -6.30
N ILE A 8 -8.08 28.54 -6.19
CA ILE A 8 -7.18 28.62 -7.34
C ILE A 8 -7.37 27.38 -8.22
N PRO A 9 -7.58 27.53 -9.54
CA PRO A 9 -7.74 26.39 -10.45
C PRO A 9 -6.50 25.48 -10.47
N ALA A 10 -6.72 24.17 -10.58
CA ALA A 10 -5.65 23.16 -10.64
C ALA A 10 -4.64 23.45 -11.77
N ARG A 11 -5.12 23.93 -12.93
CA ARG A 11 -4.28 24.35 -14.06
C ARG A 11 -3.29 25.46 -13.71
N THR A 12 -3.72 26.44 -12.91
CA THR A 12 -2.86 27.54 -12.45
C THR A 12 -1.79 27.03 -11.48
N ILE A 13 -2.14 26.06 -10.63
CA ILE A 13 -1.19 25.42 -9.71
C ILE A 13 -0.16 24.62 -10.52
N HIS A 14 -0.61 23.80 -11.47
CA HIS A 14 0.24 23.02 -12.36
C HIS A 14 1.22 23.90 -13.14
N ASN A 15 0.76 24.99 -13.77
CA ASN A 15 1.64 25.88 -14.52
C ASN A 15 2.74 26.51 -13.64
N LYS A 16 2.42 26.82 -12.38
CA LYS A 16 3.41 27.34 -11.42
C LYS A 16 4.40 26.26 -11.00
N LEU A 17 3.95 25.02 -10.80
CA LEU A 17 4.83 23.89 -10.49
C LEU A 17 5.74 23.60 -11.68
N ASN A 18 5.20 23.54 -12.90
CA ASN A 18 5.95 23.30 -14.13
C ASN A 18 6.99 24.40 -14.41
N SER A 19 6.66 25.66 -14.11
CA SER A 19 7.62 26.77 -14.26
C SER A 19 8.81 26.69 -13.30
N ILE A 20 8.71 25.95 -12.20
CA ILE A 20 9.77 25.85 -11.18
C ILE A 20 10.53 24.52 -11.31
N TYR A 21 9.80 23.42 -11.54
CA TYR A 21 10.33 22.05 -11.50
C TYR A 21 10.47 21.41 -12.89
N GLY A 22 9.92 22.01 -13.94
CA GLY A 22 9.99 21.46 -15.30
C GLY A 22 9.52 20.01 -15.37
N ASP A 23 10.39 19.13 -15.87
CA ASP A 23 10.10 17.70 -16.05
C ASP A 23 9.90 16.93 -14.74
N GLU A 24 10.36 17.46 -13.60
CA GLU A 24 10.12 16.87 -12.27
C GLU A 24 8.76 17.30 -11.69
N ALA A 25 8.04 18.20 -12.36
CA ALA A 25 6.74 18.64 -11.91
C ALA A 25 5.71 17.50 -11.98
N PRO A 26 4.78 17.41 -11.02
CA PRO A 26 3.68 16.46 -11.10
C PRO A 26 2.76 16.81 -12.27
N ASP A 27 2.30 15.80 -12.99
CA ASP A 27 1.34 15.94 -14.08
C ASP A 27 0.04 16.63 -13.63
N LEU A 28 -0.64 17.28 -14.58
CA LEU A 28 -1.89 18.00 -14.36
C LEU A 28 -2.95 17.11 -13.68
N SER A 29 -3.07 15.84 -14.08
CA SER A 29 -4.04 14.90 -13.50
C SER A 29 -3.78 14.64 -12.01
N THR A 30 -2.50 14.62 -11.60
CA THR A 30 -2.10 14.47 -10.20
C THR A 30 -2.48 15.71 -9.41
N VAL A 31 -2.23 16.90 -9.96
CA VAL A 31 -2.61 18.18 -9.35
C VAL A 31 -4.12 18.31 -9.20
N GLU A 32 -4.90 17.87 -10.18
CA GLU A 32 -6.37 17.84 -10.12
C GLU A 32 -6.88 16.91 -9.02
N ARG A 33 -6.34 15.68 -8.94
CA ARG A 33 -6.68 14.71 -7.88
C ARG A 33 -6.40 15.29 -6.50
N TRP A 34 -5.23 15.87 -6.29
CA TRP A 34 -4.86 16.50 -5.01
C TRP A 34 -5.75 17.70 -4.70
N SER A 35 -6.06 18.52 -5.71
CA SER A 35 -6.94 19.69 -5.56
C SER A 35 -8.35 19.28 -5.12
N LYS A 36 -8.88 18.19 -5.68
CA LYS A 36 -10.16 17.60 -5.26
C LYS A 36 -10.09 17.12 -3.81
N LEU A 37 -9.08 16.34 -3.44
CA LEU A 37 -8.94 15.82 -2.07
C LEU A 37 -8.84 16.94 -1.02
N PHE A 38 -8.12 18.02 -1.33
CA PHE A 38 -8.04 19.18 -0.42
C PHE A 38 -9.37 19.92 -0.31
N ARG A 39 -10.12 20.06 -1.41
CA ARG A 39 -11.46 20.65 -1.39
C ARG A 39 -12.46 19.79 -0.61
N ASP A 40 -12.30 18.48 -0.69
CA ASP A 40 -13.12 17.49 0.05
C ASP A 40 -12.70 17.38 1.53
N GLY A 41 -11.79 18.25 2.01
CA GLY A 41 -11.45 18.39 3.42
C GLY A 41 -10.27 17.53 3.91
N ARG A 42 -9.56 16.82 3.02
CA ARG A 42 -8.33 16.09 3.41
C ARG A 42 -7.27 17.10 3.89
N LYS A 43 -6.78 16.93 5.13
CA LYS A 43 -5.74 17.81 5.72
C LYS A 43 -4.36 17.16 5.78
N GLU A 44 -4.32 15.84 5.68
CA GLU A 44 -3.12 15.01 5.66
C GLU A 44 -2.38 15.17 4.34
N ILE A 45 -1.06 15.37 4.46
CA ILE A 45 -0.14 15.43 3.31
C ILE A 45 0.50 14.07 3.03
N GLU A 46 0.59 13.24 4.07
CA GLU A 46 1.18 11.92 4.00
C GLU A 46 0.31 10.98 3.17
N ASP A 47 0.95 10.03 2.50
CA ASP A 47 0.25 8.91 1.89
C ASP A 47 -0.50 8.12 2.96
N LYS A 48 -1.71 7.67 2.60
CA LYS A 48 -2.42 6.70 3.43
C LYS A 48 -1.57 5.43 3.53
N ALA A 49 -1.70 4.71 4.64
CA ALA A 49 -1.13 3.38 4.78
C ALA A 49 -1.44 2.57 3.52
N ARG A 50 -0.40 2.19 2.78
CA ARG A 50 -0.55 1.34 1.60
C ARG A 50 -0.80 -0.06 2.15
N PRO A 51 -1.87 -0.76 1.72
CA PRO A 51 -1.96 -2.17 2.01
C PRO A 51 -0.71 -2.83 1.41
N GLY A 52 0.13 -3.39 2.29
CA GLY A 52 1.23 -4.23 1.85
C GLY A 52 0.68 -5.54 1.27
N ARG A 53 1.58 -6.48 0.98
CA ARG A 53 1.16 -7.87 0.77
C ARG A 53 0.36 -8.32 1.98
N SER A 54 -0.76 -9.01 1.76
CA SER A 54 -1.64 -9.47 2.83
C SER A 54 -0.87 -10.37 3.80
N ILE A 55 -0.61 -9.84 5.00
CA ILE A 55 -0.09 -10.61 6.14
C ILE A 55 -1.12 -11.64 6.63
N THR A 56 -2.36 -11.60 6.12
CA THR A 56 -3.44 -12.53 6.47
C THR A 56 -3.06 -14.01 6.33
N GLU A 57 -2.16 -14.34 5.41
CA GLU A 57 -1.66 -15.71 5.24
C GLU A 57 -0.65 -16.12 6.35
N THR A 58 0.10 -15.17 6.91
CA THR A 58 1.05 -15.38 8.01
C THR A 58 0.49 -14.83 9.32
N THR A 59 -0.61 -15.43 9.78
CA THR A 59 -1.15 -15.16 11.12
C THR A 59 -0.30 -15.90 12.16
N THR A 60 -0.28 -15.43 13.41
CA THR A 60 0.42 -16.14 14.50
C THR A 60 -0.02 -17.60 14.62
N GLU A 61 -1.31 -17.87 14.38
CA GLU A 61 -1.87 -19.22 14.31
C GLU A 61 -1.24 -20.08 13.21
N SER A 62 -1.13 -19.57 11.98
CA SER A 62 -0.53 -20.35 10.89
C SER A 62 0.96 -20.59 11.13
N VAL A 63 1.67 -19.65 11.77
CA VAL A 63 3.06 -19.83 12.21
C VAL A 63 3.17 -20.93 13.28
N GLU A 64 2.27 -20.96 14.27
CA GLU A 64 2.26 -21.99 15.30
C GLU A 64 1.93 -23.38 14.73
N GLN A 65 0.96 -23.47 13.82
CA GLN A 65 0.62 -24.72 13.13
C GLN A 65 1.83 -25.31 12.40
N VAL A 66 2.56 -24.48 11.63
CA VAL A 66 3.77 -24.95 10.94
C VAL A 66 4.86 -25.37 11.93
N ARG A 67 5.04 -24.65 13.05
CA ARG A 67 6.00 -25.02 14.10
C ARG A 67 5.69 -26.40 14.68
N LEU A 68 4.42 -26.66 15.03
CA LEU A 68 4.00 -27.96 15.57
C LEU A 68 4.23 -29.10 14.58
N LEU A 69 4.01 -28.85 13.29
CA LEU A 69 4.27 -29.84 12.24
C LEU A 69 5.76 -30.17 12.09
N ILE A 70 6.65 -29.17 12.23
CA ILE A 70 8.10 -29.36 12.17
C ILE A 70 8.61 -30.06 13.44
N ASP A 71 8.06 -29.73 14.61
CA ASP A 71 8.42 -30.38 15.87
C ASP A 71 8.02 -31.87 15.89
N ASP A 72 6.91 -32.23 15.24
CA ASP A 72 6.46 -33.62 15.07
C ASP A 72 7.27 -34.37 13.99
N ASP A 73 7.49 -33.75 12.84
CA ASP A 73 8.29 -34.29 11.74
C ASP A 73 9.25 -33.23 11.16
N PRO A 74 10.53 -33.26 11.58
CA PRO A 74 11.55 -32.32 11.09
C PRO A 74 11.83 -32.42 9.57
N TYR A 75 11.38 -33.49 8.90
CA TYR A 75 11.58 -33.71 7.47
C TYR A 75 10.30 -33.43 6.64
N ILE A 76 9.29 -32.81 7.24
CA ILE A 76 8.05 -32.48 6.53
C ILE A 76 8.32 -31.58 5.31
N THR A 77 7.74 -31.95 4.17
CA THR A 77 7.85 -31.15 2.94
C THR A 77 6.84 -30.01 2.92
N ILE A 78 7.07 -29.00 2.07
CA ILE A 78 6.10 -27.90 1.85
C ILE A 78 4.74 -28.46 1.43
N GLU A 79 4.72 -29.47 0.55
CA GLU A 79 3.50 -30.17 0.13
C GLU A 79 2.82 -30.86 1.33
N GLY A 80 3.58 -31.43 2.25
CA GLY A 80 3.07 -32.03 3.49
C GLY A 80 2.46 -30.99 4.44
N ILE A 81 3.07 -29.81 4.55
CA ILE A 81 2.53 -28.68 5.32
C ILE A 81 1.20 -28.23 4.69
N GLN A 82 1.15 -28.05 3.37
CA GLN A 82 -0.08 -27.69 2.66
C GLN A 82 -1.17 -28.77 2.70
N ALA A 83 -0.81 -30.05 2.82
CA ALA A 83 -1.81 -31.11 2.97
C ALA A 83 -2.42 -31.14 4.37
N ARG A 84 -1.68 -30.64 5.38
CA ARG A 84 -2.08 -30.63 6.79
C ARG A 84 -2.62 -29.28 7.26
N THR A 85 -2.55 -28.26 6.42
CA THR A 85 -3.01 -26.90 6.68
C THR A 85 -3.76 -26.36 5.46
N ASP A 86 -4.62 -25.36 5.61
CA ASP A 86 -5.27 -24.72 4.46
C ASP A 86 -4.38 -23.64 3.81
N MET A 87 -3.05 -23.76 3.94
CA MET A 87 -2.08 -22.76 3.49
C MET A 87 -1.73 -22.92 2.01
N SER A 88 -1.52 -21.80 1.33
CA SER A 88 -0.98 -21.81 -0.04
C SER A 88 0.50 -22.19 -0.03
N TYR A 89 1.01 -22.68 -1.17
CA TYR A 89 2.43 -22.98 -1.33
C TYR A 89 3.29 -21.75 -1.03
N GLY A 90 2.87 -20.57 -1.51
CA GLY A 90 3.58 -19.31 -1.27
C GLY A 90 3.55 -18.84 0.18
N THR A 91 2.66 -19.40 1.00
CA THR A 91 2.62 -19.16 2.45
C THR A 91 3.47 -20.18 3.21
N ALA A 92 3.54 -21.41 2.73
CA ALA A 92 4.29 -22.51 3.36
C ALA A 92 5.79 -22.55 2.99
N GLN A 93 6.22 -21.86 1.92
CA GLN A 93 7.61 -21.71 1.47
C GLN A 93 8.31 -20.53 2.15
#